data_AF-A0A1I6MTH1-F1
#
_entry.id   AF-A0A1I6MTH1-F1
#
_cell.length_a   1.000
_cell.length_b   1.000
_cell.length_c   1.000
_cell.angle_alpha   90.00
_cell.angle_beta   90.00
_cell.angle_gamma   90.00
#
_symmetry.space_group_name_H-M   'P 1'
#
loop_
_entity.id
_entity.type
_entity.pdbx_description
1 polymer ?
#
loop_
_entity_poly.entity_id
_entity_poly.type
_entity_poly.pdbx_seq_one_letter_code
_entity_poly.pdbx_strand_id
1 'polypeptide(L)'
;MSESISTARRKVMLDGLVCASALSLLPITSALAAHTKTPSEAWAPPGATIPTGDIHDFDFFVGHWDFVNRRLKKRWVDSDDWDTFPASLVCANHLGGVVNIDEGVFPTKGWSGMTVRIFDRTKRQWSLYWINSSTGVLYPPVVGGFNGDHGVFYGDDHDDDMPVKIRFLWTRLGHDKAHWEQAFSKDNGKTWETNWLIDHTRAAA
;
A
#
# COMPACT_ATOMS: atom_id res chain seq x y z
N MET A 1 -0.05 86.89 51.09
CA MET A 1 -1.18 86.43 51.93
C MET A 1 -0.91 84.95 52.18
N SER A 2 -0.33 84.59 53.32
CA SER A 2 -1.04 84.00 54.48
C SER A 2 -1.77 82.72 54.06
N GLU A 3 -1.51 81.51 54.55
CA GLU A 3 -1.13 81.09 55.91
C GLU A 3 -0.83 79.56 55.94
N SER A 4 -0.06 79.13 56.95
CA SER A 4 -0.21 77.91 57.80
C SER A 4 -0.44 76.51 57.15
N ILE A 5 0.53 75.58 57.16
CA ILE A 5 0.93 74.62 58.23
C ILE A 5 -0.16 73.61 58.66
N SER A 6 0.11 72.30 58.46
CA SER A 6 0.03 71.23 59.49
C SER A 6 0.45 69.86 58.90
N THR A 7 1.65 69.33 59.19
CA THR A 7 2.07 68.42 60.29
C THR A 7 1.73 66.93 60.12
N ALA A 8 2.79 66.11 60.01
CA ALA A 8 2.97 64.71 60.49
C ALA A 8 2.17 63.57 59.80
N ARG A 9 2.67 62.34 59.61
CA ARG A 9 3.91 61.64 60.00
C ARG A 9 4.01 60.33 59.19
N ARG A 10 5.23 60.04 58.70
CA ARG A 10 5.88 58.73 58.45
C ARG A 10 5.02 57.47 58.19
N LYS A 11 5.25 56.84 57.03
CA LYS A 11 5.76 55.46 57.01
C LYS A 11 6.56 55.17 55.73
N VAL A 12 7.73 54.60 55.94
CA VAL A 12 8.73 54.19 54.96
C VAL A 12 8.33 52.85 54.34
N MET A 13 8.47 52.69 53.03
CA MET A 13 8.95 51.45 52.43
C MET A 13 9.59 51.75 51.06
N LEU A 14 10.82 51.28 50.92
CA LEU A 14 11.77 51.52 49.83
C LEU A 14 11.44 50.69 48.58
N ASP A 15 11.65 51.35 47.44
CA ASP A 15 12.37 50.93 46.22
C ASP A 15 12.01 49.61 45.52
N GLY A 16 11.30 49.77 44.39
CA GLY A 16 11.24 48.80 43.30
C GLY A 16 11.62 49.48 41.98
N LEU A 17 12.91 49.39 41.64
CA LEU A 17 13.54 49.84 40.39
C LEU A 17 13.00 49.03 39.20
N VAL A 18 12.39 49.68 38.20
CA VAL A 18 12.08 49.08 36.89
C VAL A 18 13.21 49.43 35.92
N CYS A 19 14.07 48.44 35.64
CA CYS A 19 15.00 48.48 34.52
C CYS A 19 14.44 47.63 33.37
N ALA A 20 14.37 48.23 32.19
CA ALA A 20 14.00 47.62 30.93
C ALA A 20 14.93 46.43 30.59
N SER A 21 14.34 45.34 30.10
CA SER A 21 15.08 44.25 29.46
C SER A 21 14.40 43.87 28.14
N ALA A 22 15.21 43.87 27.09
CA ALA A 22 14.86 43.58 25.71
C ALA A 22 14.42 42.11 25.54
N LEU A 23 13.29 41.89 24.84
CA LEU A 23 12.86 40.57 24.43
C LEU A 23 13.86 39.98 23.42
N SER A 24 14.55 38.92 23.83
CA SER A 24 15.27 38.03 22.94
C SER A 24 14.29 36.97 22.42
N LEU A 25 14.03 36.99 21.11
CA LEU A 25 13.31 35.94 20.41
C LEU A 25 14.26 34.75 20.19
N LEU A 26 14.07 33.68 20.95
CA LEU A 26 14.66 32.37 20.64
C LEU A 26 13.82 31.69 19.55
N PRO A 27 14.42 31.10 18.50
CA PRO A 27 13.68 30.26 17.58
C PRO A 27 13.34 28.94 18.27
N ILE A 28 12.04 28.66 18.41
CA ILE A 28 11.55 27.34 18.80
C ILE A 28 11.79 26.41 17.61
N THR A 29 12.91 25.69 17.62
CA THR A 29 13.11 24.56 16.69
C THR A 29 12.28 23.38 17.21
N SER A 30 11.00 23.33 16.83
CA SER A 30 10.22 22.11 16.94
C SER A 30 10.81 21.11 15.94
N ALA A 31 11.66 20.21 16.41
CA ALA A 31 12.03 19.02 15.67
C ALA A 31 10.77 18.16 15.52
N LEU A 32 10.09 18.30 14.38
CA LEU A 32 9.07 17.36 13.96
C LEU A 32 9.81 16.04 13.71
N ALA A 33 9.77 15.13 14.68
CA ALA A 33 10.20 13.75 14.45
C ALA A 33 9.23 13.18 13.40
N ALA A 34 9.62 13.30 12.13
CA ALA A 34 8.97 12.59 11.04
C ALA A 34 8.95 11.13 11.45
N HIS A 35 7.76 10.58 11.64
CA HIS A 35 7.59 9.13 11.69
C HIS A 35 7.95 8.64 10.29
N THR A 36 9.24 8.43 10.04
CA THR A 36 9.69 7.62 8.92
C THR A 36 9.18 6.23 9.24
N LYS A 37 7.98 5.89 8.73
CA LYS A 37 7.67 4.48 8.47
C LYS A 37 8.81 4.04 7.58
N THR A 38 9.79 3.35 8.18
CA THR A 38 10.77 2.59 7.42
C THR A 38 9.94 1.81 6.40
N PRO A 39 10.22 1.92 5.09
CA PRO A 39 9.52 1.13 4.10
C PRO A 39 9.53 -0.30 4.60
N SER A 40 8.34 -0.86 4.88
CA SER A 40 8.24 -2.22 5.39
C SER A 40 9.05 -3.09 4.45
N GLU A 41 10.09 -3.73 4.98
CA GLU A 41 10.85 -4.68 4.19
C GLU A 41 9.87 -5.74 3.72
N ALA A 42 9.92 -6.05 2.42
CA ALA A 42 8.98 -6.99 1.84
C ALA A 42 9.15 -8.34 2.54
N TRP A 43 8.03 -8.93 2.96
CA TRP A 43 8.05 -10.23 3.61
C TRP A 43 8.23 -11.35 2.57
N ALA A 44 9.03 -12.37 2.91
CA ALA A 44 9.17 -13.60 2.16
C ALA A 44 9.04 -14.83 3.08
N PRO A 45 8.63 -16.00 2.56
CA PRO A 45 8.63 -17.25 3.32
C PRO A 45 10.01 -17.57 3.90
N PRO A 46 10.10 -18.21 5.09
CA PRO A 46 11.37 -18.64 5.66
C PRO A 46 12.19 -19.49 4.69
N GLY A 47 13.44 -19.10 4.45
CA GLY A 47 14.35 -19.80 3.52
C GLY A 47 14.12 -19.48 2.04
N ALA A 48 13.14 -18.64 1.70
CA ALA A 48 12.95 -18.13 0.34
C ALA A 48 13.56 -16.74 0.20
N THR A 49 14.08 -16.44 -0.98
CA THR A 49 14.42 -15.08 -1.39
C THR A 49 13.24 -14.50 -2.17
N ILE A 50 13.04 -13.19 -2.06
CA ILE A 50 12.05 -12.50 -2.88
C ILE A 50 12.52 -12.57 -4.34
N PRO A 51 11.70 -13.09 -5.26
CA PRO A 51 12.06 -13.16 -6.67
C PRO A 51 12.41 -11.78 -7.21
N THR A 52 13.46 -11.74 -8.03
CA THR A 52 13.77 -10.56 -8.84
C THR A 52 13.16 -10.72 -10.23
N GLY A 53 13.12 -9.65 -11.00
CA GLY A 53 12.53 -9.63 -12.33
C GLY A 53 13.17 -8.61 -13.25
N ASP A 54 12.40 -8.23 -14.26
CA ASP A 54 12.75 -7.25 -15.27
C ASP A 54 11.66 -6.17 -15.40
N ILE A 55 12.06 -4.97 -15.84
CA ILE A 55 11.14 -3.85 -16.05
C ILE A 55 10.07 -4.16 -17.12
N HIS A 56 10.32 -5.15 -17.98
CA HIS A 56 9.40 -5.58 -19.03
C HIS A 56 8.46 -6.73 -18.61
N ASP A 57 8.49 -7.13 -17.34
CA ASP A 57 7.73 -8.30 -16.87
C ASP A 57 6.21 -8.19 -17.01
N PHE A 58 5.64 -6.98 -17.02
CA PHE A 58 4.21 -6.77 -17.19
C PHE A 58 3.82 -6.28 -18.59
N ASP A 59 4.76 -6.21 -19.53
CA ASP A 59 4.49 -5.75 -20.90
C ASP A 59 3.45 -6.61 -21.62
N PHE A 60 3.42 -7.92 -21.32
CA PHE A 60 2.42 -8.84 -21.87
C PHE A 60 0.99 -8.41 -21.53
N PHE A 61 0.80 -7.76 -20.38
CA PHE A 61 -0.52 -7.45 -19.82
C PHE A 61 -1.10 -6.14 -20.37
N VAL A 62 -0.30 -5.30 -21.03
CA VAL A 62 -0.77 -4.06 -21.65
C VAL A 62 -1.88 -4.34 -22.67
N GLY A 63 -2.94 -3.53 -22.61
CA GLY A 63 -4.12 -3.64 -23.48
C GLY A 63 -5.42 -3.95 -22.73
N HIS A 64 -6.41 -4.44 -23.46
CA HIS A 64 -7.74 -4.78 -22.94
C HIS A 64 -7.85 -6.29 -22.71
N TRP A 65 -8.43 -6.66 -21.57
CA TRP A 65 -8.58 -8.05 -21.16
C TRP A 65 -9.97 -8.30 -20.59
N ASP A 66 -10.53 -9.46 -20.92
CA ASP A 66 -11.64 -10.06 -20.20
C ASP A 66 -11.08 -11.11 -19.24
N PHE A 67 -11.72 -11.29 -18.09
CA PHE A 67 -11.29 -12.30 -17.13
C PHE A 67 -12.43 -12.89 -16.33
N VAL A 68 -12.26 -14.16 -15.96
CA VAL A 68 -13.18 -14.90 -15.11
C VAL A 68 -12.53 -15.12 -13.75
N ASN A 69 -13.22 -14.64 -12.72
CA ASN A 69 -12.82 -14.81 -11.34
C ASN A 69 -13.45 -16.08 -10.79
N ARG A 70 -12.70 -16.80 -9.94
CA ARG A 70 -13.23 -17.78 -8.98
C ARG A 70 -12.68 -17.39 -7.62
N ARG A 71 -13.52 -16.87 -6.74
CA ARG A 71 -13.13 -16.46 -5.37
C ARG A 71 -13.83 -17.32 -4.35
N LEU A 72 -13.11 -17.84 -3.35
CA LEU A 72 -13.73 -18.60 -2.27
C LEU A 72 -14.79 -17.76 -1.55
N LYS A 73 -15.95 -18.36 -1.28
CA LYS A 73 -17.00 -17.72 -0.48
C LYS A 73 -16.68 -17.73 1.00
N LYS A 74 -15.96 -18.75 1.46
CA LYS A 74 -15.49 -18.91 2.85
C LYS A 74 -14.07 -19.43 2.85
N ARG A 75 -13.19 -18.75 3.57
CA ARG A 75 -11.80 -19.14 3.81
C ARG A 75 -11.68 -19.89 5.13
N TRP A 76 -10.59 -20.63 5.31
CA TRP A 76 -10.21 -21.31 6.58
C TRP A 76 -11.13 -22.41 7.07
N VAL A 77 -11.98 -22.94 6.18
CA VAL A 77 -12.95 -24.00 6.49
C VAL A 77 -12.87 -25.16 5.51
N ASP A 78 -11.74 -25.28 4.79
CA ASP A 78 -11.52 -26.25 3.71
C ASP A 78 -12.66 -26.24 2.68
N SER A 79 -13.10 -25.02 2.33
CA SER A 79 -14.20 -24.81 1.39
C SER A 79 -13.78 -25.06 -0.05
N ASP A 80 -14.65 -25.70 -0.81
CA ASP A 80 -14.59 -25.75 -2.28
C ASP A 80 -15.79 -25.03 -2.92
N ASP A 81 -16.39 -24.07 -2.19
CA ASP A 81 -17.52 -23.27 -2.69
C ASP A 81 -17.02 -21.91 -3.21
N TRP A 82 -17.02 -21.80 -4.55
CA TRP A 82 -16.47 -20.66 -5.28
C TRP A 82 -17.58 -19.75 -5.82
N ASP A 83 -17.41 -18.44 -5.62
CA ASP A 83 -18.14 -17.39 -6.33
C ASP A 83 -17.43 -17.11 -7.66
N THR A 84 -18.12 -17.40 -8.77
CA THR A 84 -17.57 -17.24 -10.12
C THR A 84 -18.22 -16.06 -10.81
N PHE A 85 -17.43 -15.13 -11.35
CA PHE A 85 -17.95 -13.93 -11.99
C PHE A 85 -17.02 -13.33 -13.06
N PRO A 86 -17.58 -12.78 -14.16
CA PRO A 86 -16.81 -12.12 -15.19
C PRO A 86 -16.45 -10.68 -14.80
N ALA A 87 -15.38 -10.18 -15.39
CA ALA A 87 -14.92 -8.80 -15.31
C ALA A 87 -14.04 -8.48 -16.53
N SER A 88 -13.71 -7.21 -16.70
CA SER A 88 -12.78 -6.74 -17.74
C SER A 88 -11.88 -5.65 -17.21
N LEU A 89 -10.70 -5.49 -17.80
CA LEU A 89 -9.72 -4.48 -17.41
C LEU A 89 -9.01 -3.87 -18.61
N VAL A 90 -8.42 -2.70 -18.37
CA VAL A 90 -7.45 -2.07 -19.26
C VAL A 90 -6.15 -1.88 -18.50
N CYS A 91 -5.03 -2.23 -19.13
CA CYS A 91 -3.71 -2.10 -18.55
C CYS A 91 -2.80 -1.24 -19.43
N ALA A 92 -2.01 -0.37 -18.80
CA ALA A 92 -1.05 0.50 -19.46
C ALA A 92 0.27 0.62 -18.68
N ASN A 93 1.35 0.79 -19.44
CA ASN A 93 2.65 1.19 -18.89
C ASN A 93 2.76 2.72 -18.85
N HIS A 94 3.42 3.21 -17.81
CA HIS A 94 3.70 4.61 -17.57
C HIS A 94 5.17 4.80 -17.19
N LEU A 95 5.65 6.04 -17.28
CA LEU A 95 7.01 6.42 -16.86
C LEU A 95 8.12 5.52 -17.45
N GLY A 96 8.00 5.19 -18.74
CA GLY A 96 8.98 4.35 -19.44
C GLY A 96 8.99 2.89 -19.00
N GLY A 97 7.86 2.36 -18.50
CA GLY A 97 7.71 0.97 -18.08
C GLY A 97 7.97 0.72 -16.60
N VAL A 98 8.50 1.71 -15.87
CA VAL A 98 8.73 1.58 -14.40
C VAL A 98 7.40 1.45 -13.64
N VAL A 99 6.31 1.97 -14.20
CA VAL A 99 4.98 1.87 -13.63
C VAL A 99 4.06 1.13 -14.60
N ASN A 100 3.30 0.17 -14.10
CA ASN A 100 2.25 -0.54 -14.84
C ASN A 100 0.96 -0.44 -14.03
N ILE A 101 -0.13 -0.03 -14.66
CA ILE A 101 -1.42 0.14 -13.98
C ILE A 101 -2.47 -0.64 -14.75
N ASP A 102 -3.31 -1.40 -14.03
CA ASP A 102 -4.60 -1.86 -14.56
C ASP A 102 -5.75 -1.27 -13.78
N GLU A 103 -6.86 -1.02 -14.47
CA GLU A 103 -8.15 -0.74 -13.88
C GLU A 103 -9.16 -1.76 -14.39
N GLY A 104 -9.78 -2.49 -13.46
CA GLY A 104 -10.77 -3.52 -13.73
C GLY A 104 -12.15 -3.12 -13.24
N VAL A 105 -13.18 -3.45 -14.04
CA VAL A 105 -14.60 -3.27 -13.68
C VAL A 105 -15.25 -4.61 -13.46
N PHE A 106 -16.11 -4.70 -12.44
CA PHE A 106 -16.81 -5.93 -12.04
C PHE A 106 -18.33 -5.70 -12.11
N PRO A 107 -18.94 -5.71 -13.31
CA PRO A 107 -20.32 -5.28 -13.50
C PRO A 107 -21.34 -6.06 -12.66
N THR A 108 -21.10 -7.37 -12.49
CA THR A 108 -21.98 -8.25 -11.70
C THR A 108 -21.85 -8.03 -10.18
N LYS A 109 -20.84 -7.27 -9.74
CA LYS A 109 -20.57 -6.99 -8.33
C LYS A 109 -20.71 -5.50 -7.98
N GLY A 110 -20.78 -4.61 -8.96
CA GLY A 110 -21.05 -3.18 -8.76
C GLY A 110 -19.86 -2.36 -8.24
N TRP A 111 -18.64 -2.85 -8.41
CA TRP A 111 -17.41 -2.15 -8.00
C TRP A 111 -16.33 -2.24 -9.08
N SER A 112 -15.30 -1.40 -8.95
CA SER A 112 -14.08 -1.44 -9.74
C SER A 112 -12.87 -1.56 -8.82
N GLY A 113 -11.74 -1.96 -9.39
CA GLY A 113 -10.48 -2.03 -8.68
C GLY A 113 -9.31 -1.69 -9.58
N MET A 114 -8.18 -1.39 -8.97
CA MET A 114 -6.98 -0.96 -9.67
C MET A 114 -5.76 -1.60 -9.03
N THR A 115 -4.85 -2.10 -9.88
CA THR A 115 -3.52 -2.48 -9.44
C THR A 115 -2.50 -1.46 -9.93
N VAL A 116 -1.73 -0.89 -9.00
CA VAL A 116 -0.56 -0.07 -9.32
C VAL A 116 0.70 -0.88 -9.08
N ARG A 117 1.48 -1.12 -10.13
CA ARG A 117 2.74 -1.86 -10.07
C ARG A 117 3.91 -0.92 -10.28
N ILE A 118 4.92 -1.01 -9.42
CA ILE A 118 6.11 -0.14 -9.47
C ILE A 118 7.36 -1.01 -9.43
N PHE A 119 8.26 -0.81 -10.39
CA PHE A 119 9.53 -1.52 -10.46
C PHE A 119 10.67 -0.75 -9.77
N ASP A 120 11.26 -1.35 -8.75
CA ASP A 120 12.52 -0.88 -8.16
C ASP A 120 13.69 -1.38 -9.02
N ARG A 121 14.35 -0.46 -9.74
CA ARG A 121 15.46 -0.78 -10.64
C ARG A 121 16.71 -1.29 -9.92
N THR A 122 16.90 -0.93 -8.65
CA THR A 122 18.05 -1.34 -7.85
C THR A 122 17.84 -2.74 -7.30
N LYS A 123 16.66 -3.00 -6.71
CA LYS A 123 16.30 -4.32 -6.17
C LYS A 123 15.90 -5.31 -7.27
N ARG A 124 15.59 -4.81 -8.47
CA ARG A 124 14.99 -5.55 -9.58
C ARG A 124 13.72 -6.26 -9.15
N GLN A 125 12.83 -5.55 -8.46
CA GLN A 125 11.61 -6.11 -7.89
C GLN A 125 10.42 -5.22 -8.20
N TRP A 126 9.28 -5.84 -8.40
CA TRP A 126 7.99 -5.18 -8.55
C TRP A 126 7.26 -5.18 -7.21
N SER A 127 6.67 -4.03 -6.86
CA SER A 127 5.67 -3.90 -5.80
C SER A 127 4.30 -3.70 -6.43
N LEU A 128 3.32 -4.51 -6.07
CA LEU A 128 1.94 -4.47 -6.59
C LEU A 128 1.01 -3.99 -5.47
N TYR A 129 0.42 -2.82 -5.64
CA TYR A 129 -0.55 -2.23 -4.71
C TYR A 129 -1.96 -2.35 -5.27
N TRP A 130 -2.91 -2.77 -4.44
CA TRP A 130 -4.32 -2.88 -4.81
C TRP A 130 -5.15 -1.74 -4.23
N ILE A 131 -6.16 -1.30 -4.99
CA ILE A 131 -7.17 -0.33 -4.59
C ILE A 131 -8.55 -0.87 -4.99
N ASN A 132 -9.52 -0.76 -4.08
CA ASN A 132 -10.93 -1.08 -4.35
C ASN A 132 -11.78 0.19 -4.33
N SER A 133 -12.63 0.40 -5.34
CA SER A 133 -13.51 1.58 -5.45
C SER A 133 -14.48 1.74 -4.27
N SER A 134 -14.80 0.65 -3.58
CA SER A 134 -15.74 0.61 -2.45
C SER A 134 -15.12 1.17 -1.17
N THR A 135 -13.80 1.12 -1.03
CA THR A 135 -13.07 1.58 0.17
C THR A 135 -12.14 2.76 -0.10
N GLY A 136 -11.61 2.88 -1.33
CA GLY A 136 -10.61 3.89 -1.69
C GLY A 136 -9.27 3.72 -0.99
N VAL A 137 -9.03 2.58 -0.34
CA VAL A 137 -7.81 2.30 0.43
C VAL A 137 -6.74 1.70 -0.48
N LEU A 138 -5.51 2.22 -0.38
CA LEU A 138 -4.32 1.61 -0.96
C LEU A 138 -3.79 0.54 0.01
N TYR A 139 -3.95 -0.73 -0.36
CA TYR A 139 -3.54 -1.86 0.48
C TYR A 139 -2.01 -2.06 0.46
N PRO A 140 -1.43 -2.71 1.49
CA PRO A 140 -0.02 -3.09 1.49
C PRO A 140 0.37 -3.85 0.23
N PRO A 141 1.59 -3.68 -0.30
CA PRO A 141 1.97 -4.33 -1.54
C PRO A 141 2.35 -5.79 -1.31
N VAL A 142 2.18 -6.59 -2.37
CA VAL A 142 3.03 -7.77 -2.56
C VAL A 142 4.24 -7.41 -3.40
N VAL A 143 5.39 -8.04 -3.12
CA VAL A 143 6.66 -7.76 -3.77
C VAL A 143 7.26 -9.03 -4.35
N GLY A 144 7.84 -8.93 -5.54
CA GLY A 144 8.39 -10.08 -6.26
C GLY A 144 8.83 -9.74 -7.68
N GLY A 145 8.83 -10.75 -8.55
CA GLY A 145 9.28 -10.63 -9.93
C GLY A 145 9.00 -11.90 -10.71
N PHE A 146 9.34 -11.89 -12.00
CA PHE A 146 9.17 -13.06 -12.87
C PHE A 146 10.47 -13.82 -13.09
N ASN A 147 10.33 -15.13 -13.20
CA ASN A 147 11.33 -16.03 -13.78
C ASN A 147 10.70 -16.72 -14.99
N GLY A 148 11.03 -16.25 -16.19
CA GLY A 148 10.36 -16.67 -17.43
C GLY A 148 8.88 -16.29 -17.41
N ASP A 149 8.01 -17.27 -17.61
CA ASP A 149 6.56 -17.08 -17.65
C ASP A 149 5.88 -17.11 -16.28
N HIS A 150 6.65 -17.35 -15.21
CA HIS A 150 6.13 -17.49 -13.86
C HIS A 150 6.51 -16.30 -12.97
N GLY A 151 5.50 -15.60 -12.45
CA GLY A 151 5.68 -14.51 -11.49
C GLY A 151 5.30 -14.97 -10.09
N VAL A 152 6.10 -14.60 -9.10
CA VAL A 152 5.82 -14.94 -7.69
C VAL A 152 6.04 -13.71 -6.83
N PHE A 153 5.04 -13.39 -6.00
CA PHE A 153 5.02 -12.19 -5.16
C PHE A 153 4.53 -12.54 -3.76
N TYR A 154 5.08 -11.87 -2.76
CA TYR A 154 4.75 -12.09 -1.35
C TYR A 154 4.53 -10.77 -0.61
N GLY A 155 3.68 -10.79 0.41
CA GLY A 155 3.44 -9.64 1.25
C GLY A 155 2.75 -10.00 2.56
N ASP A 156 2.53 -8.96 3.35
CA ASP A 156 1.70 -8.97 4.54
C ASP A 156 0.31 -8.43 4.19
N ASP A 157 -0.74 -9.03 4.73
CA ASP A 157 -2.10 -8.52 4.60
C ASP A 157 -2.94 -8.86 5.84
N HIS A 158 -4.19 -8.43 5.85
CA HIS A 158 -5.19 -8.82 6.84
C HIS A 158 -6.39 -9.46 6.14
N ASP A 159 -6.81 -10.60 6.65
CA ASP A 159 -8.12 -11.18 6.34
C ASP A 159 -9.08 -10.82 7.47
N ASP A 160 -9.92 -9.80 7.22
CA ASP A 160 -10.62 -9.05 8.27
C ASP A 160 -9.64 -8.53 9.34
N ASP A 161 -9.76 -8.95 10.60
CA ASP A 161 -8.86 -8.57 11.69
C ASP A 161 -7.69 -9.55 11.88
N MET A 162 -7.60 -10.61 11.05
CA MET A 162 -6.57 -11.64 11.18
C MET A 162 -5.35 -11.31 10.31
N PRO A 163 -4.16 -11.10 10.89
CA PRO A 163 -2.94 -10.96 10.11
C PRO A 163 -2.64 -12.23 9.32
N VAL A 164 -2.37 -12.08 8.04
CA VAL A 164 -2.03 -13.18 7.13
C VAL A 164 -0.82 -12.83 6.28
N LYS A 165 -0.16 -13.86 5.76
CA LYS A 165 0.75 -13.71 4.63
C LYS A 165 -0.03 -13.91 3.35
N ILE A 166 0.28 -13.13 2.34
CA ILE A 166 -0.33 -13.20 1.02
C ILE A 166 0.71 -13.60 -0.02
N ARG A 167 0.29 -14.39 -1.00
CA ARG A 167 1.10 -14.77 -2.17
C ARG A 167 0.31 -14.59 -3.44
N PHE A 168 0.90 -13.94 -4.43
CA PHE A 168 0.40 -13.97 -5.80
C PHE A 168 1.27 -14.87 -6.67
N LEU A 169 0.63 -15.67 -7.50
CA LEU A 169 1.25 -16.42 -8.58
C LEU A 169 0.71 -15.91 -9.91
N TRP A 170 1.60 -15.68 -10.87
CA TRP A 170 1.28 -15.39 -12.25
C TRP A 170 1.84 -16.48 -13.13
N THR A 171 1.08 -16.89 -14.14
CA THR A 171 1.57 -17.75 -15.23
C THR A 171 1.13 -17.16 -16.57
N ARG A 172 2.08 -16.82 -17.43
CA ARG A 172 1.80 -16.42 -18.82
C ARG A 172 1.52 -17.68 -19.64
N LEU A 173 0.42 -17.68 -20.39
CA LEU A 173 -0.05 -18.84 -21.17
C LEU A 173 -0.07 -18.50 -22.66
N GLY A 174 1.03 -17.93 -23.15
CA GLY A 174 1.16 -17.37 -24.49
C GLY A 174 0.80 -15.88 -24.56
N HIS A 175 0.51 -15.39 -25.76
CA HIS A 175 0.32 -13.96 -26.01
C HIS A 175 -1.02 -13.42 -25.50
N ASP A 176 -2.06 -14.26 -25.46
CA ASP A 176 -3.45 -13.83 -25.29
C ASP A 176 -4.11 -14.39 -24.02
N LYS A 177 -3.36 -15.10 -23.19
CA LYS A 177 -3.87 -15.75 -21.97
C LYS A 177 -2.89 -15.62 -20.82
N ALA A 178 -3.42 -15.44 -19.62
CA ALA A 178 -2.65 -15.47 -18.38
C ALA A 178 -3.50 -16.02 -17.24
N HIS A 179 -2.85 -16.73 -16.33
CA HIS A 179 -3.45 -17.22 -15.10
C HIS A 179 -2.87 -16.48 -13.91
N TRP A 180 -3.73 -16.14 -12.96
CA TRP A 180 -3.34 -15.51 -11.70
C TRP A 180 -4.00 -16.22 -10.51
N GLU A 181 -3.24 -16.34 -9.42
CA GLU A 181 -3.72 -16.91 -8.16
C GLU A 181 -3.35 -16.02 -6.99
N GLN A 182 -4.24 -15.95 -6.00
CA GLN A 182 -3.95 -15.46 -4.65
C GLN A 182 -4.14 -16.57 -3.63
N ALA A 183 -3.19 -16.67 -2.72
CA ALA A 183 -3.28 -17.52 -1.55
C ALA A 183 -2.95 -16.76 -0.26
N PHE A 184 -3.59 -17.18 0.83
CA PHE A 184 -3.30 -16.70 2.18
C PHE A 184 -2.66 -17.78 3.03
N SER A 185 -1.88 -17.34 4.02
CA SER A 185 -1.27 -18.21 5.02
C SER A 185 -1.35 -17.59 6.41
N LYS A 186 -1.76 -18.39 7.39
CA LYS A 186 -1.80 -18.03 8.82
C LYS A 186 -0.60 -18.53 9.62
N ASP A 187 0.31 -19.29 8.99
CA ASP A 187 1.43 -19.99 9.64
C ASP A 187 2.80 -19.57 9.08
N ASN A 188 2.90 -18.32 8.62
CA ASN A 188 4.09 -17.72 8.01
C ASN A 188 4.57 -18.45 6.75
N GLY A 189 3.63 -18.83 5.88
CA GLY A 189 3.91 -19.40 4.57
C GLY A 189 4.27 -20.88 4.58
N LYS A 190 4.05 -21.61 5.69
CA LYS A 190 4.23 -23.07 5.73
C LYS A 190 3.12 -23.78 4.97
N THR A 191 1.89 -23.29 5.11
CA THR A 191 0.72 -23.74 4.35
C THR A 191 0.04 -22.55 3.67
N TRP A 192 -0.61 -22.81 2.53
CA TRP A 192 -1.24 -21.79 1.69
C TRP A 192 -2.64 -22.24 1.29
N GLU A 193 -3.66 -21.41 1.55
CA GLU A 193 -5.02 -21.60 1.05
C GLU A 193 -5.23 -20.66 -0.15
N THR A 194 -5.25 -21.23 -1.36
CA THR A 194 -5.62 -20.49 -2.57
C THR A 194 -7.09 -20.11 -2.47
N ASN A 195 -7.36 -18.80 -2.51
CA ASN A 195 -8.69 -18.26 -2.24
C ASN A 195 -9.23 -17.37 -3.38
N TRP A 196 -8.41 -17.12 -4.40
CA TRP A 196 -8.85 -16.43 -5.61
C TRP A 196 -8.03 -16.89 -6.81
N LEU A 197 -8.72 -17.26 -7.88
CA LEU A 197 -8.16 -17.60 -9.18
C LEU A 197 -8.73 -16.64 -10.23
N ILE A 198 -7.90 -16.22 -11.18
CA ILE A 198 -8.33 -15.42 -12.32
C ILE A 198 -7.71 -15.97 -13.59
N ASP A 199 -8.57 -16.24 -14.58
CA ASP A 199 -8.18 -16.61 -15.93
C ASP A 199 -8.45 -15.42 -16.86
N HIS A 200 -7.39 -14.85 -17.42
CA HIS A 200 -7.43 -13.70 -18.32
C HIS A 200 -7.38 -14.16 -19.79
N THR A 201 -8.15 -13.50 -20.64
CA THR A 201 -8.09 -13.62 -22.10
C THR A 201 -8.09 -12.22 -22.72
N ARG A 202 -7.25 -11.97 -23.75
CA ARG A 202 -7.31 -10.68 -24.44
C ARG A 202 -8.71 -10.43 -24.98
N ALA A 203 -9.20 -9.20 -24.80
CA ALA A 203 -10.44 -8.78 -25.42
C ALA A 203 -10.29 -8.81 -26.95
N ALA A 204 -11.37 -9.15 -27.65
CA ALA A 204 -11.39 -9.04 -29.10
C ALA A 204 -11.24 -7.57 -29.52
N ALA A 205 -10.49 -7.34 -30.61
CA ALA A 205 -10.33 -6.03 -31.22
C ALA A 205 -11.63 -5.53 -31.88
#